data_AF-A0A2H1WZS8-F1
#
_entry.id   AF-A0A2H1WZS8-F1
#
_cell.length_a   1.000
_cell.length_b   1.000
_cell.length_c   1.000
_cell.angle_alpha   90.00
_cell.angle_beta   90.00
_cell.angle_gamma   90.00
#
_symmetry.space_group_name_H-M   'P 1'
#
loop_
_entity.id
_entity.type
_entity.pdbx_description
1 polymer ?
#
loop_
_entity_poly.entity_id
_entity_poly.type
_entity_poly.pdbx_seq_one_letter_code
_entity_poly.pdbx_strand_id
1 'polypeptide(L)' 'MDRLYRLNMNNISASHCERDSINLEPSNVAQCVSKGKSEHFDCRNHVRVIQPMGDGSRLYVCGTNAHSPKDWVL' A
#
# COMPACT_ATOMS: atom_id res chain seq x y z
N MET A 1 6.97 -1.64 -1.43
CA MET A 1 6.19 -1.51 -0.17
C MET A 1 5.65 -0.10 -0.11
N ASP A 2 4.70 0.18 0.78
CA ASP A 2 4.16 1.52 1.07
C ASP A 2 3.50 2.22 -0.12
N ARG A 3 3.16 1.49 -1.17
CA ARG A 3 2.68 2.05 -2.42
C ARG A 3 1.65 1.17 -3.09
N LEU A 4 0.72 1.83 -3.76
CA LEU A 4 -0.20 1.24 -4.72
C LEU A 4 0.08 1.86 -6.09
N TYR A 5 0.17 1.03 -7.14
CA TYR A 5 0.44 1.47 -8.50
C TYR A 5 -0.75 1.18 -9.41
N ARG A 6 -1.09 2.14 -10.28
CA ARG A 6 -2.03 1.96 -11.39
C ARG A 6 -1.24 1.84 -12.68
N LEU A 7 -0.98 0.62 -13.10
CA LEU A 7 -0.18 0.37 -14.31
C LEU A 7 -1.06 0.40 -15.57
N ASN A 8 -0.45 0.83 -16.68
CA ASN A 8 -1.03 0.64 -18.00
C ASN A 8 -1.07 -0.86 -18.34
N MET A 9 -2.26 -1.38 -18.62
CA MET A 9 -2.49 -2.81 -18.85
C MET A 9 -1.97 -3.31 -20.20
N ASN A 10 -1.84 -2.43 -21.20
CA ASN A 10 -1.32 -2.78 -22.52
C ASN A 10 0.22 -2.74 -22.55
N ASN A 11 0.84 -1.85 -21.76
CA ASN A 11 2.29 -1.76 -21.64
C ASN A 11 2.70 -1.16 -20.28
N ILE A 12 3.18 -2.00 -19.37
CA ILE A 12 3.55 -1.57 -18.01
C ILE A 12 4.67 -0.53 -18.00
N SER A 13 5.59 -0.57 -18.98
CA SER A 13 6.72 0.38 -19.09
C SER A 13 6.29 1.78 -19.50
N ALA A 14 5.04 1.94 -19.97
CA ALA A 14 4.45 3.25 -20.25
C ALA A 14 3.89 3.94 -18.98
N SER A 15 3.96 3.30 -17.82
CA SER A 15 3.52 3.86 -16.54
C SER A 15 4.67 4.58 -15.83
N HIS A 16 4.38 5.66 -15.11
CA HIS A 16 5.36 6.44 -14.38
C HIS A 16 5.31 6.17 -12.87
N CYS A 17 6.47 5.95 -12.26
CA CYS A 17 6.59 5.58 -10.85
C CYS A 17 5.97 6.61 -9.87
N GLU A 18 6.07 7.90 -10.17
CA GLU A 18 5.63 8.98 -9.28
C GLU A 18 4.20 9.44 -9.57
N ARG A 19 3.82 9.45 -10.85
CA ARG A 19 2.50 9.94 -11.29
C ARG A 19 1.41 8.89 -11.11
N ASP A 20 1.74 7.62 -11.37
CA ASP A 20 0.75 6.52 -11.38
C ASP A 20 0.80 5.70 -10.09
N SER A 21 1.18 6.32 -8.97
CA SER A 21 1.21 5.67 -7.66
C SER A 21 0.63 6.53 -6.54
N ILE A 22 0.19 5.85 -5.49
CA ILE A 22 -0.26 6.44 -4.23
C ILE A 22 0.63 5.92 -3.12
N ASN A 23 1.21 6.83 -2.32
CA ASN A 23 1.96 6.48 -1.12
C ASN A 23 0.98 6.15 0.03
N LEU A 24 1.20 4.99 0.64
CA LEU A 24 0.47 4.45 1.79
C LEU A 24 1.47 4.25 2.93
N GLU A 25 2.04 5.35 3.42
CA GLU A 25 3.09 5.31 4.45
C GLU A 25 2.60 4.64 5.76
N PRO A 26 3.47 3.86 6.43
CA PRO A 26 3.15 3.23 7.69
C PRO A 26 3.08 4.25 8.84
N SER A 27 2.10 4.11 9.73
CA SER A 27 1.93 5.06 10.86
C SER A 27 2.67 4.67 12.14
N ASN A 28 2.88 3.38 12.41
CA ASN A 28 3.33 2.88 13.73
C ASN A 28 4.70 2.20 13.68
N VAL A 29 5.63 2.72 12.85
CA VAL A 29 6.95 2.11 12.63
C VAL A 29 7.72 1.93 13.95
N ALA A 30 7.83 2.96 14.78
CA ALA A 30 8.57 2.90 16.04
C ALA A 30 8.02 1.82 17.00
N GLN A 31 6.70 1.70 17.10
CA GLN A 31 6.04 0.69 17.94
C GLN A 31 6.20 -0.73 17.36
N CYS A 32 6.26 -0.87 16.04
CA CYS A 32 6.55 -2.14 15.39
C CYS A 32 8.00 -2.58 15.65
N VAL A 33 8.96 -1.67 15.49
CA VAL A 33 10.38 -1.91 15.75
C VAL A 33 10.62 -2.25 17.22
N SER A 34 9.95 -1.57 18.16
CA SER A 34 10.07 -1.86 19.60
C SER A 34 9.60 -3.28 19.97
N LYS A 35 8.84 -3.95 19.10
CA LYS A 35 8.43 -5.35 19.24
C LYS A 35 9.42 -6.34 18.61
N GLY A 36 10.61 -5.87 18.19
CA GLY A 36 11.68 -6.70 17.62
C GLY A 36 11.51 -7.04 16.14
N LYS A 37 10.74 -6.24 15.38
CA LYS A 37 10.50 -6.44 13.95
C LYS A 37 11.44 -5.60 13.10
N SER A 38 11.74 -6.04 11.88
CA SER A 38 12.66 -5.33 10.99
C SER A 38 12.06 -4.01 10.48
N GLU A 39 12.79 -2.90 10.67
CA GLU A 39 12.34 -1.57 10.23
C GLU A 39 12.18 -1.49 8.70
N HIS A 40 13.13 -2.07 7.97
CA HIS A 40 13.20 -1.96 6.52
C HIS A 40 12.24 -2.89 5.76
N PHE A 41 11.63 -3.87 6.43
CA PHE A 41 10.71 -4.81 5.79
C PHE A 41 9.42 -5.00 6.60
N ASP A 42 9.47 -5.61 7.78
CA ASP A 42 8.27 -5.97 8.55
C ASP A 42 7.45 -4.74 8.97
N CYS A 43 8.14 -3.66 9.34
CA CYS A 43 7.52 -2.41 9.78
C CYS A 43 7.20 -1.44 8.65
N ARG A 44 7.17 -1.93 7.41
CA ARG A 44 6.60 -1.21 6.26
C ARG A 44 5.13 -1.59 6.08
N ASN A 45 4.43 -0.87 5.23
CA ASN A 45 3.08 -1.17 4.82
C ASN A 45 3.09 -2.08 3.58
N HIS A 46 2.65 -3.32 3.75
CA HIS A 46 2.47 -4.28 2.68
C HIS A 46 1.00 -4.32 2.31
N VAL A 47 0.63 -3.84 1.13
CA VAL A 47 -0.75 -3.94 0.62
C VAL A 47 -1.08 -5.42 0.41
N ARG A 48 -2.21 -5.87 0.96
CA ARG A 48 -2.68 -7.27 0.90
C ARG A 48 -4.06 -7.41 0.28
N VAL A 49 -4.85 -6.34 0.25
CA VAL A 49 -6.19 -6.33 -0.35
C VAL A 49 -6.29 -5.15 -1.29
N ILE A 50 -6.79 -5.40 -2.50
CA ILE A 50 -7.23 -4.41 -3.48
C ILE A 50 -8.51 -4.98 -4.07
N GLN A 51 -9.65 -4.30 -3.89
CA GLN A 51 -10.95 -4.75 -4.38
C GLN A 51 -11.73 -3.58 -4.97
N PRO A 52 -12.43 -3.76 -6.11
CA PRO A 52 -13.33 -2.75 -6.62
C PRO A 52 -14.52 -2.58 -5.68
N MET A 53 -14.99 -1.34 -5.54
CA MET A 53 -16.24 -1.02 -4.85
C MET A 53 -17.27 -0.48 -5.86
N GLY A 54 -18.49 -0.99 -5.79
CA GLY A 54 -19.58 -0.56 -6.68
C GLY A 54 -19.30 -0.91 -8.14
N ASP A 55 -19.34 0.09 -9.01
CA ASP A 55 -19.06 -0.01 -10.45
C ASP A 55 -17.55 -0.03 -10.78
N GLY A 56 -16.69 -0.02 -9.76
CA GLY A 56 -15.24 0.03 -9.93
C GLY A 56 -14.67 1.45 -9.98
N SER A 57 -15.47 2.48 -9.72
CA SER A 57 -14.98 3.86 -9.61
C SER A 57 -14.10 4.10 -8.38
N ARG A 58 -14.18 3.22 -7.38
CA ARG A 58 -13.44 3.26 -6.12
C ARG A 58 -12.79 1.93 -5.81
N LEU A 59 -11.69 1.97 -5.05
CA LEU A 59 -10.97 0.80 -4.59
C LEU A 59 -10.97 0.72 -3.07
N TYR A 60 -11.38 -0.42 -2.53
CA TYR A 60 -11.09 -0.80 -1.16
C TYR A 60 -9.69 -1.41 -1.09
N VAL A 61 -8.83 -0.81 -0.28
CA VAL A 61 -7.43 -1.20 -0.15
C VAL A 61 -7.12 -1.44 1.32
N CYS A 62 -6.42 -2.53 1.65
CA CYS A 62 -5.95 -2.79 3.01
C CYS A 62 -4.51 -3.28 3.00
N GLY A 63 -3.73 -2.79 3.97
CA GLY A 63 -2.31 -3.12 4.12
C GLY A 63 -1.93 -3.38 5.57
N THR A 64 -0.77 -4.00 5.76
CA THR A 64 -0.26 -4.40 7.09
C THR A 64 0.08 -3.21 7.99
N ASN A 65 0.40 -2.04 7.41
CA ASN A 65 0.67 -0.78 8.08
C ASN A 65 1.54 -0.94 9.36
N ALA A 66 2.75 -1.48 9.19
CA ALA A 66 3.69 -1.74 10.29
C ALA A 66 3.09 -2.61 11.43
N HIS A 67 2.55 -3.78 11.08
CA HIS A 67 1.86 -4.66 12.05
C HIS A 67 0.67 -4.00 12.78
N SER A 68 0.05 -2.99 12.18
CA SER A 68 -1.18 -2.33 12.65
C SER A 68 -2.13 -2.13 11.46
N PRO A 69 -2.79 -3.20 10.97
CA PRO A 69 -3.52 -3.19 9.71
C PRO A 69 -4.46 -2.00 9.55
N LYS A 70 -4.48 -1.41 8.36
CA LYS A 70 -5.25 -0.22 8.03
C LYS A 70 -5.81 -0.34 6.62
N ASP A 71 -7.01 0.20 6.43
CA ASP A 71 -7.74 0.24 5.18
C ASP A 71 -7.96 1.68 4.67
N TRP A 72 -8.25 1.76 3.37
CA TRP A 72 -8.53 2.99 2.63
C TRP A 72 -9.61 2.73 1.58
N VAL A 73 -10.43 3.74 1.33
CA VAL A 73 -11.29 3.83 0.15
C VAL A 73 -10.70 4.92 -0.73
N LEU A 74 -10.19 4.53 -1.89
CA LEU A 74 -9.55 5.39 -2.88
C LEU A 74 -10.44 5.60 -4.10
#